data_AF-A0A9E1XB78-F1
#
_entry.id   AF-A0A9E1XB78-F1
#
_cell.length_a   1.000
_cell.length_b   1.000
_cell.length_c   1.000
_cell.angle_alpha   90.00
_cell.angle_beta   90.00
_cell.angle_gamma   90.00
#
_symmetry.space_group_name_H-M   'P 1'
#
loop_
_entity.id
_entity.type
_entity.pdbx_description
1 polymer ?
#
loop_
_entity_poly.entity_id
_entity_poly.type
_entity_poly.pdbx_seq_one_letter_code
_entity_poly.pdbx_strand_id
1 'polypeptide(L)' 'PLYREPLFITNEEEYPWLKNRDYESLNLAQTEIFAEKEAVWLKQNHLLGDKKDIQDVVDAFEKVTSAMKNDPKPFLEFKS' A
#
# COMPACT_ATOMS: atom_id res chain seq x y z
N PRO A 1 3.97 -4.82 3.74
CA PRO A 1 4.88 -3.80 4.32
C PRO A 1 6.26 -3.90 3.69
N LEU A 2 7.04 -2.81 3.65
CA LEU A 2 8.26 -2.72 2.83
C LEU A 2 9.27 -3.85 3.12
N TYR A 3 9.45 -4.24 4.39
CA TYR A 3 10.40 -5.29 4.78
C TYR A 3 10.00 -6.71 4.35
N ARG A 4 8.77 -6.92 3.86
CA ARG A 4 8.29 -8.18 3.27
C ARG A 4 8.43 -8.21 1.75
N GLU A 5 8.85 -7.11 1.12
CA GLU A 5 9.06 -7.08 -0.32
C GLU A 5 10.24 -7.99 -0.69
N PRO A 6 10.21 -8.68 -1.85
CA PRO A 6 11.28 -9.57 -2.26
C PRO A 6 12.69 -8.93 -2.20
N LEU A 7 12.80 -7.63 -2.49
CA LEU A 7 14.04 -6.85 -2.42
C LEU A 7 14.69 -6.83 -1.01
N PHE A 8 13.93 -7.03 0.05
CA PHE A 8 14.44 -7.11 1.43
C PHE A 8 14.72 -8.55 1.87
N ILE A 9 14.31 -9.51 1.04
CA ILE A 9 14.47 -10.95 1.25
C ILE A 9 15.66 -11.47 0.43
N THR A 10 16.06 -10.79 -0.64
CA THR A 10 17.15 -11.23 -1.52
C THR A 10 18.41 -10.37 -1.50
N ASN A 11 19.51 -11.12 -1.49
CA ASN A 11 20.88 -10.75 -1.85
C ASN A 11 21.59 -9.70 -0.97
N GLU A 12 22.15 -10.18 0.15
CA GLU A 12 23.05 -9.41 1.01
C GLU A 12 24.33 -8.92 0.30
N GLU A 13 24.71 -9.49 -0.86
CA GLU A 13 25.86 -9.02 -1.64
C GLU A 13 25.54 -7.70 -2.36
N GLU A 14 24.31 -7.54 -2.82
CA GLU A 14 23.83 -6.33 -3.49
C GLU A 14 23.47 -5.23 -2.48
N TYR A 15 23.00 -5.63 -1.29
CA TYR A 15 22.56 -4.72 -0.23
C TYR A 15 23.25 -5.03 1.12
N PRO A 16 24.53 -4.65 1.30
CA PRO A 16 25.30 -4.98 2.50
C PRO A 16 24.71 -4.48 3.83
N TRP A 17 23.84 -3.47 3.79
CA TRP A 17 23.13 -2.96 4.97
C TRP A 17 21.97 -3.85 5.43
N LEU A 18 21.59 -4.87 4.64
CA LEU A 18 20.60 -5.89 5.04
C LEU A 18 21.23 -7.08 5.78
N LYS A 19 22.57 -7.13 5.89
CA LYS A 19 23.31 -8.26 6.47
C LYS A 19 22.91 -8.55 7.91
N ASN A 20 22.93 -9.85 8.24
CA ASN A 20 22.72 -10.38 9.59
C ASN A 20 21.34 -10.04 10.19
N ARG A 21 20.33 -9.79 9.36
CA ARG A 21 18.97 -9.58 9.83
C ARG A 21 18.01 -10.46 9.03
N ASP A 22 17.26 -11.29 9.75
CA ASP A 22 16.17 -12.08 9.22
C ASP A 22 14.90 -11.22 9.16
N TYR A 23 14.64 -10.61 8.01
CA TYR A 23 13.44 -9.81 7.77
C TYR A 23 12.17 -10.66 7.57
N GLU A 24 12.31 -11.93 7.16
CA GLU A 24 11.17 -12.84 6.98
C GLU A 24 10.51 -13.17 8.32
N SER A 25 11.30 -13.32 9.38
CA SER A 25 10.81 -13.59 10.74
C SER A 25 10.16 -12.38 11.44
N LEU A 26 10.27 -11.16 10.89
CA LEU A 26 9.72 -9.97 11.52
C LEU A 26 8.19 -9.96 11.48
N ASN A 27 7.59 -9.92 12.68
CA ASN A 27 6.17 -9.63 12.86
C ASN A 27 6.01 -8.28 13.57
N LEU A 28 5.38 -7.33 12.89
CA LEU A 28 5.13 -5.98 13.38
C LEU A 28 3.65 -5.66 13.14
N ALA A 29 2.80 -6.18 14.02
CA ALA A 29 1.34 -6.17 13.87
C ALA A 29 0.75 -4.83 13.37
N GLN A 30 1.17 -3.70 13.94
CA GLN A 30 0.67 -2.38 13.52
C GLN A 30 1.16 -1.98 12.12
N THR A 31 2.40 -2.30 11.77
CA THR A 31 2.95 -2.05 10.43
C THR A 31 2.25 -2.88 9.38
N GLU A 32 1.86 -4.11 9.71
CA GLU A 32 1.12 -5.01 8.84
C GLU A 32 -0.31 -4.49 8.61
N ILE A 33 -1.02 -4.13 9.68
CA ILE A 33 -2.35 -3.51 9.59
C ILE A 33 -2.31 -2.26 8.72
N PHE A 34 -1.36 -1.35 8.99
CA PHE A 34 -1.24 -0.12 8.23
C PHE A 34 -0.97 -0.39 6.75
N ALA A 35 -0.01 -1.25 6.43
CA ALA A 35 0.40 -1.50 5.05
C ALA A 35 -0.62 -2.31 4.24
N GLU A 36 -1.41 -3.18 4.86
CA GLU A 36 -2.26 -4.15 4.16
C GLU A 36 -3.77 -3.85 4.28
N LYS A 37 -4.20 -3.15 5.33
CA LYS A 37 -5.63 -2.94 5.63
C LYS A 37 -6.05 -1.48 5.65
N GLU A 38 -5.18 -0.57 6.09
CA GLU A 38 -5.54 0.83 6.33
C GLU A 38 -4.92 1.82 5.33
N ALA A 39 -4.03 1.35 4.44
CA ALA A 39 -3.38 2.17 3.43
C ALA A 39 -3.73 1.73 2.00
N VAL A 40 -3.69 2.71 1.10
CA VAL A 40 -3.75 2.50 -0.35
C VAL A 40 -2.39 2.88 -0.95
N TRP A 41 -1.82 1.98 -1.75
CA TRP A 41 -0.54 2.20 -2.40
C TRP A 41 -0.74 2.73 -3.82
N LEU A 42 -0.18 3.91 -4.10
CA LEU A 42 -0.13 4.49 -5.43
C LEU A 42 1.28 4.33 -6.00
N LYS A 43 1.38 3.83 -7.24
CA LYS A 43 2.67 3.80 -7.93
C LYS A 43 3.10 5.24 -8.24
N GLN A 44 4.39 5.53 -8.07
CA GLN A 44 4.95 6.88 -8.26
C GLN A 44 4.56 7.51 -9.61
N ASN A 45 4.45 6.72 -10.68
CA ASN A 45 4.07 7.21 -12.00
C ASN A 45 2.68 7.87 -12.05
N HIS A 46 1.76 7.52 -11.15
CA HIS A 46 0.45 8.18 -11.03
C HIS A 46 0.56 9.60 -10.48
N LEU A 47 1.71 9.96 -9.90
CA LEU A 47 2.01 11.29 -9.34
C LEU A 47 2.87 12.14 -10.28
N LEU A 48 3.27 11.59 -11.45
CA LEU A 48 4.07 12.31 -12.45
C LEU A 48 3.20 13.01 -13.51
N GLY A 49 1.88 12.89 -13.40
CA GLY A 49 0.91 13.54 -14.29
C GLY A 49 0.80 15.05 -14.06
N ASP A 50 0.00 15.69 -14.90
CA ASP A 50 -0.31 17.11 -14.75
C ASP A 50 -1.37 17.35 -13.66
N LYS A 51 -1.77 18.61 -13.47
CA LYS A 51 -2.76 18.96 -12.44
C LYS A 51 -4.11 18.25 -12.65
N LYS A 52 -4.48 17.95 -13.89
CA LYS A 52 -5.72 17.26 -14.21
C LYS A 52 -5.62 15.79 -13.81
N ASP A 53 -4.49 15.13 -14.10
CA ASP A 53 -4.26 13.75 -13.67
C ASP A 53 -4.34 13.62 -12.14
N ILE A 54 -3.78 14.59 -11.40
CA ILE A 54 -3.89 14.62 -9.93
C ILE A 54 -5.35 14.82 -9.48
N GLN A 55 -6.11 15.67 -10.17
CA GLN A 55 -7.53 15.87 -9.86
C GLN A 55 -8.35 14.59 -10.10
N ASP A 56 -8.07 13.85 -11.16
CA ASP A 56 -8.74 12.58 -11.44
C ASP A 56 -8.51 11.55 -10.31
N VAL A 57 -7.31 11.55 -9.70
CA VAL A 57 -7.03 10.74 -8.50
C VAL A 57 -7.90 11.19 -7.33
N VAL A 58 -7.98 12.49 -7.05
CA VAL A 58 -8.81 13.05 -5.97
C VAL A 58 -10.28 12.69 -6.18
N ASP A 59 -10.81 12.91 -7.38
CA ASP A 59 -12.20 12.64 -7.73
C ASP A 59 -12.55 11.16 -7.56
N ALA A 60 -11.61 10.25 -7.89
CA ALA A 60 -11.79 8.82 -7.67
C ALA A 60 -11.91 8.49 -6.17
N PHE A 61 -11.04 9.07 -5.32
CA PHE A 61 -11.13 8.89 -3.87
C PHE A 61 -12.43 9.47 -3.31
N GLU A 62 -12.83 10.67 -3.73
CA GLU A 62 -14.09 11.30 -3.29
C GLU A 62 -15.31 10.46 -3.67
N LYS A 63 -15.34 9.96 -4.91
CA LYS A 63 -16.42 9.09 -5.40
C LYS A 63 -16.56 7.83 -4.56
N VAL A 64 -15.45 7.12 -4.33
CA VAL A 64 -15.46 5.85 -3.58
C VAL A 64 -15.81 6.10 -2.13
N THR A 65 -15.16 7.06 -1.47
CA THR A 65 -15.41 7.36 -0.05
C THR A 65 -16.82 7.88 0.21
N SER A 66 -17.38 8.66 -0.71
CA SER A 66 -18.78 9.10 -0.63
C SER A 66 -19.74 7.93 -0.80
N ALA A 67 -19.49 7.02 -1.75
CA ALA A 67 -20.29 5.82 -1.93
C ALA A 67 -20.23 4.91 -0.68
N MET A 68 -19.04 4.70 -0.11
CA MET A 68 -18.87 3.93 1.13
C MET A 68 -19.62 4.52 2.32
N LYS A 69 -19.61 5.86 2.47
CA LYS A 69 -20.34 6.54 3.54
C LYS A 69 -21.86 6.42 3.39
N ASN A 70 -22.35 6.49 2.16
CA ASN A 70 -23.78 6.47 1.86
C ASN A 70 -24.38 5.06 1.89
N ASP A 71 -23.68 4.07 1.32
CA ASP A 71 -24.07 2.67 1.34
C ASP A 71 -22.82 1.79 1.53
N PRO A 72 -22.48 1.42 2.78
CA PRO A 72 -21.28 0.64 3.06
C PRO A 72 -21.39 -0.85 2.70
N LYS A 73 -22.62 -1.39 2.53
CA LYS A 73 -22.83 -2.84 2.36
C LYS A 73 -22.06 -3.45 1.19
N PRO A 74 -22.04 -2.84 -0.02
CA PRO A 74 -21.30 -3.40 -1.16
C PRO A 74 -19.79 -3.51 -0.93
N PHE A 75 -19.23 -2.71 -0.02
CA PHE A 75 -17.81 -2.66 0.28
C PHE A 75 -17.40 -3.59 1.42
N LEU A 76 -18.33 -3.95 2.30
CA LEU A 76 -18.10 -4.87 3.42
C LEU A 76 -18.35 -6.34 3.03
N GLU A 77 -19.22 -6.58 2.04
CA GLU A 77 -19.57 -7.92 1.57
C GLU A 77 -18.67 -8.39 0.41
N PHE A 78 -17.79 -7.53 -0.08
CA PHE A 78 -16.84 -7.86 -1.13
C PHE A 78 -15.81 -8.87 -0.61
N LYS A 79 -15.98 -10.16 -0.96
CA LYS A 79 -14.97 -11.19 -0.71
C LYS A 79 -13.92 -11.15 -1.82
N SER A 80 -12.70 -10.76 -1.44
CA SER A 80 -11.49 -10.92 -2.25
C SER A 80 -11.08 -12.38 -2.40
#